data_AF-A0A0J6EJF5-F1
#
_entry.id   AF-A0A0J6EJF5-F1
#
_cell.length_a   1.000
_cell.length_b   1.000
_cell.length_c   1.000
_cell.angle_alpha   90.00
_cell.angle_beta   90.00
_cell.angle_gamma   90.00
#
_symmetry.space_group_name_H-M   'P 1'
#
loop_
_entity.id
_entity.type
_entity.pdbx_description
1 polymer ?
#
loop_
_entity_poly.entity_id
_entity_poly.type
_entity_poly.pdbx_seq_one_letter_code
_entity_poly.pdbx_strand_id
1 'polypeptide(L)'
;MNEFIQNMTGMGAMTEQVIATDFLFTAKTGVRNIATALTETTSPEVRATLQQYLNDAIDTHEQITNYMISKGYYHPADLSAQINMDMKSSETAKDLPQM
;
A
#
# COMPACT_ATOMS: atom_id res chain seq x y z
N MET A 1 8.47 -19.31 3.81
CA MET A 1 8.98 -19.28 5.20
C MET A 1 7.88 -19.88 6.09
N ASN A 2 8.21 -20.75 7.06
CA ASN A 2 7.20 -21.44 7.88
C ASN A 2 6.72 -20.54 9.03
N GLU A 3 5.42 -20.54 9.39
CA GLU A 3 4.83 -19.67 10.43
C GLU A 3 5.56 -19.79 11.79
N PHE A 4 6.03 -21.00 12.11
CA PHE A 4 6.80 -21.27 13.32
C PHE A 4 8.07 -20.41 13.43
N ILE A 5 8.82 -20.25 12.32
CA ILE A 5 10.05 -19.45 12.30
C ILE A 5 9.70 -17.95 12.43
N GLN A 6 8.64 -17.49 11.77
CA GLN A 6 8.19 -16.09 11.83
C GLN A 6 7.82 -15.68 13.26
N ASN A 7 7.10 -16.54 13.98
CA ASN A 7 6.73 -16.30 15.37
C ASN A 7 7.97 -16.26 16.28
N MET A 8 8.95 -17.15 16.07
CA MET A 8 10.20 -17.15 16.85
C MET A 8 11.06 -15.90 16.63
N THR A 9 11.07 -15.34 15.42
CA THR A 9 11.89 -14.16 15.10
C THR A 9 11.17 -12.84 15.41
N GLY A 10 9.98 -12.87 16.01
CA GLY A 10 9.14 -11.68 16.23
C GLY A 10 8.53 -11.10 14.94
N MET A 11 8.64 -11.80 13.81
CA MET A 11 8.06 -11.39 12.52
C MET A 11 6.68 -12.01 12.27
N GLY A 12 6.08 -12.69 13.25
CA GLY A 12 4.77 -13.33 13.14
C GLY A 12 3.65 -12.35 12.76
N ALA A 13 3.77 -11.10 13.17
CA ALA A 13 2.83 -10.03 12.82
C ALA A 13 3.07 -9.43 11.42
N MET A 14 4.23 -9.68 10.78
CA MET A 14 4.55 -9.19 9.43
C MET A 14 3.93 -10.11 8.37
N THR A 15 2.60 -10.10 8.33
CA THR A 15 1.80 -10.92 7.41
C THR A 15 1.80 -10.34 5.99
N GLU A 16 1.45 -11.17 4.99
CA GLU A 16 1.24 -10.69 3.61
C GLU A 16 0.24 -9.54 3.55
N GLN A 17 -0.80 -9.59 4.38
CA GLN A 17 -1.82 -8.54 4.48
C GLN A 17 -1.22 -7.22 4.99
N VAL A 18 -0.40 -7.24 6.04
CA VAL A 18 0.25 -6.04 6.58
C VAL A 18 1.16 -5.40 5.52
N ILE A 19 1.97 -6.21 4.83
CA ILE A 19 2.85 -5.74 3.75
C ILE A 19 2.05 -5.14 2.61
N ALA A 20 0.99 -5.82 2.16
CA ALA A 20 0.15 -5.34 1.07
C ALA A 20 -0.58 -4.04 1.42
N THR A 21 -1.08 -3.92 2.66
CA THR A 21 -1.72 -2.70 3.17
C THR A 21 -0.76 -1.53 3.16
N ASP A 22 0.46 -1.68 3.69
CA ASP A 22 1.49 -0.63 3.66
C ASP A 22 1.86 -0.24 2.22
N PHE A 23 2.00 -1.23 1.34
CA PHE A 23 2.29 -0.98 -0.07
C PHE A 23 1.17 -0.22 -0.78
N LEU A 24 -0.11 -0.57 -0.54
CA LEU A 24 -1.25 0.17 -1.09
C LEU A 24 -1.27 1.63 -0.60
N PHE A 25 -1.01 1.87 0.70
CA PHE A 25 -0.89 3.22 1.24
C PHE A 25 0.24 4.02 0.60
N THR A 26 1.40 3.39 0.41
CA THR A 26 2.55 4.00 -0.24
C THR A 26 2.26 4.32 -1.71
N ALA A 27 1.62 3.42 -2.45
CA ALA A 27 1.24 3.65 -3.85
C ALA A 27 0.29 4.86 -3.99
N LYS A 28 -0.75 4.95 -3.14
CA LYS A 28 -1.66 6.11 -3.11
C LYS A 28 -0.92 7.42 -2.80
N THR A 29 0.00 7.36 -1.85
CA THR A 29 0.84 8.52 -1.47
C THR A 29 1.74 8.94 -2.62
N GLY A 30 2.34 7.99 -3.34
CA GLY A 30 3.16 8.22 -4.51
C GLY A 30 2.41 8.97 -5.61
N VAL A 31 1.21 8.49 -5.99
CA VAL A 31 0.34 9.17 -6.96
C VAL A 31 0.08 10.62 -6.55
N ARG A 32 -0.33 10.86 -5.31
CA ARG A 32 -0.61 12.21 -4.80
C ARG A 32 0.62 13.11 -4.85
N ASN A 33 1.77 12.63 -4.37
CA ASN A 33 2.98 13.43 -4.28
C ASN A 33 3.53 13.78 -5.67
N ILE A 34 3.47 12.86 -6.63
CA ILE A 34 3.88 13.12 -8.02
C ILE A 34 2.93 14.12 -8.68
N ALA A 35 1.62 13.99 -8.45
CA ALA A 35 0.65 14.96 -8.95
C ALA A 35 0.91 16.37 -8.41
N THR A 36 1.23 16.51 -7.11
CA THR A 36 1.66 17.79 -6.53
C THR A 36 2.91 18.32 -7.23
N ALA A 37 3.97 17.51 -7.36
CA ALA A 37 5.22 17.91 -8.02
C ALA A 37 5.01 18.35 -9.48
N LEU A 38 4.08 17.73 -10.21
CA LEU A 38 3.70 18.13 -11.57
C LEU A 38 3.12 19.55 -11.63
N THR A 39 2.38 19.96 -10.62
CA THR A 39 1.82 21.33 -10.57
C THR A 39 2.86 22.38 -10.20
N GLU A 40 3.94 21.99 -9.52
CA GLU A 40 4.97 22.91 -9.01
C GLU A 40 6.22 23.00 -9.90
N THR A 41 6.47 22.02 -10.77
CA THR A 41 7.64 22.04 -11.64
C THR A 41 7.55 23.13 -12.73
N THR A 42 8.67 23.79 -13.01
CA THR A 42 8.80 24.79 -14.08
C THR A 42 9.62 24.31 -15.28
N SER A 43 10.40 23.22 -15.13
CA SER A 43 11.18 22.63 -16.24
C SER A 43 10.28 21.72 -17.10
N PRO A 44 10.24 21.93 -18.43
CA PRO A 44 9.52 21.04 -19.34
C PRO A 44 10.01 19.59 -19.30
N GLU A 45 11.32 19.38 -19.17
CA GLU A 45 11.95 18.06 -19.12
C GLU A 45 11.58 17.31 -17.83
N VAL A 46 11.61 18.03 -16.69
CA VAL A 46 11.16 17.48 -15.41
C VAL A 46 9.66 17.18 -15.45
N ARG A 47 8.84 18.05 -16.07
CA ARG A 47 7.41 17.81 -16.23
C ARG A 47 7.13 16.53 -17.02
N ALA A 48 7.82 16.31 -18.14
CA ALA A 48 7.66 15.10 -18.94
C ALA A 48 8.03 13.83 -18.14
N THR A 49 9.12 13.89 -17.35
CA THR A 49 9.53 12.78 -16.48
C THR A 49 8.49 12.49 -15.40
N LEU A 50 7.98 13.51 -14.72
CA LEU A 50 6.97 13.34 -13.69
C LEU A 50 5.63 12.84 -14.25
N GLN A 51 5.28 13.16 -15.51
CA GLN A 51 4.10 12.60 -16.17
C GLN A 51 4.25 11.09 -16.37
N GLN A 52 5.43 10.62 -16.80
CA GLN A 52 5.72 9.19 -16.88
C GLN A 52 5.61 8.53 -15.50
N TYR A 53 6.23 9.11 -14.47
CA TYR A 53 6.17 8.56 -13.11
C TYR A 53 4.75 8.54 -12.55
N LEU A 54 3.90 9.52 -12.89
CA LEU A 54 2.50 9.51 -12.47
C LEU A 54 1.76 8.32 -13.08
N ASN A 55 1.96 8.05 -14.37
CA ASN A 55 1.36 6.90 -15.03
C ASN A 55 1.85 5.59 -14.41
N ASP A 56 3.17 5.44 -14.20
CA ASP A 56 3.74 4.25 -13.58
C ASP A 56 3.20 4.04 -12.14
N ALA A 57 3.00 5.13 -11.39
CA ALA A 57 2.44 5.09 -10.04
C ALA A 57 0.94 4.71 -10.04
N ILE A 58 0.17 5.17 -11.03
CA ILE A 58 -1.23 4.78 -11.23
C ILE A 58 -1.33 3.29 -11.55
N ASP A 59 -0.49 2.79 -12.47
CA ASP A 59 -0.44 1.37 -12.84
C ASP A 59 -0.03 0.50 -11.63
N THR A 60 0.92 0.98 -10.83
CA THR A 60 1.33 0.30 -9.59
C THR A 60 0.18 0.25 -8.59
N HIS A 61 -0.54 1.36 -8.40
CA HIS A 61 -1.72 1.43 -7.53
C HIS A 61 -2.82 0.47 -8.00
N GLU A 62 -3.09 0.38 -9.30
CA GLU A 62 -4.06 -0.56 -9.85
C GLU A 62 -3.66 -2.01 -9.55
N GLN A 63 -2.41 -2.39 -9.81
CA GLN A 63 -1.93 -3.75 -9.57
C GLN A 63 -2.06 -4.18 -8.11
N ILE A 64 -1.62 -3.34 -7.16
CA ILE A 64 -1.72 -3.68 -5.74
C ILE A 64 -3.18 -3.66 -5.24
N THR A 65 -4.02 -2.75 -5.77
CA THR A 65 -5.46 -2.73 -5.47
C THR A 65 -6.13 -4.04 -5.90
N ASN A 66 -5.89 -4.46 -7.14
CA ASN A 66 -6.44 -5.71 -7.67
C ASN A 66 -5.95 -6.94 -6.90
N TYR A 67 -4.66 -6.96 -6.54
CA TYR A 67 -4.09 -8.00 -5.68
C TYR A 67 -4.83 -8.07 -4.34
N MET A 68 -4.97 -6.94 -3.63
CA MET A 68 -5.63 -6.91 -2.32
C MET A 68 -7.12 -7.27 -2.39
N ILE A 69 -7.83 -6.85 -3.44
CA ILE A 69 -9.22 -7.26 -3.68
C ILE A 69 -9.30 -8.77 -3.87
N SER A 70 -8.43 -9.36 -4.71
CA SER A 70 -8.43 -10.80 -4.99
C SER A 70 -8.15 -11.65 -3.75
N LYS A 71 -7.37 -11.12 -2.79
CA LYS A 71 -7.04 -11.76 -1.51
C LYS A 71 -8.10 -11.51 -0.43
N GLY A 72 -9.08 -10.64 -0.69
CA GLY A 72 -10.05 -10.19 0.31
C GLY A 72 -9.44 -9.30 1.39
N TYR A 73 -8.30 -8.65 1.12
CA TYR A 73 -7.67 -7.68 2.02
C TYR A 73 -8.22 -6.25 1.80
N TYR A 74 -8.90 -6.00 0.67
CA TYR A 74 -9.47 -4.70 0.34
C TYR A 74 -10.87 -4.85 -0.29
N HIS A 75 -11.81 -4.05 0.20
CA HIS A 75 -13.24 -4.07 -0.12
C HIS A 75 -13.72 -2.67 -0.53
N PRO A 76 -13.33 -2.16 -1.72
CA PRO A 76 -13.59 -0.76 -2.11
C PRO A 76 -15.08 -0.42 -2.25
N ALA A 77 -15.93 -1.41 -2.51
CA ALA A 77 -17.37 -1.23 -2.68
C ALA A 77 -18.20 -1.56 -1.42
N ASP A 78 -17.58 -2.08 -0.36
CA ASP A 78 -18.25 -2.47 0.88
C ASP A 78 -17.52 -1.85 2.08
N LEU A 79 -18.02 -0.68 2.51
CA LEU A 79 -17.43 0.06 3.61
C LEU A 79 -17.46 -0.72 4.93
N SER A 80 -18.51 -1.50 5.18
CA SER A 80 -18.63 -2.27 6.41
C SER A 80 -17.62 -3.41 6.44
N ALA A 81 -17.44 -4.12 5.33
CA ALA A 81 -16.38 -5.12 5.19
C ALA A 81 -14.98 -4.48 5.31
N GLN A 82 -14.77 -3.33 4.68
CA GLN A 82 -13.49 -2.62 4.75
C GLN A 82 -13.13 -2.22 6.19
N ILE A 83 -14.06 -1.62 6.94
CA ILE A 83 -13.81 -1.22 8.34
C ILE A 83 -13.43 -2.42 9.20
N ASN A 84 -14.13 -3.54 9.06
CA ASN A 84 -13.80 -4.76 9.82
C ASN A 84 -12.40 -5.29 9.47
N MET A 85 -12.04 -5.25 8.18
CA MET A 85 -10.71 -5.65 7.71
C MET A 85 -9.61 -4.71 8.22
N ASP A 86 -9.87 -3.41 8.22
CA ASP A 86 -8.93 -2.39 8.73
C ASP A 86 -8.68 -2.58 10.23
N MET A 87 -9.73 -2.78 11.03
CA MET A 87 -9.59 -3.03 12.48
C MET A 87 -8.73 -4.27 12.76
N LYS A 88 -8.96 -5.37 12.03
CA LYS A 88 -8.13 -6.58 12.16
C LYS A 88 -6.67 -6.32 11.76
N SER A 89 -6.46 -5.55 10.70
CA SER A 89 -5.12 -5.16 10.24
C SER A 89 -4.40 -4.31 11.27
N SER A 90 -5.10 -3.34 11.90
CA SER A 90 -4.54 -2.47 12.93
C SER A 90 -4.13 -3.24 14.19
N GLU A 91 -4.95 -4.18 14.66
CA GLU A 91 -4.56 -5.03 15.80
C GLU A 91 -3.33 -5.88 15.47
N THR A 92 -3.26 -6.44 14.26
CA THR A 92 -2.08 -7.21 13.83
C THR A 92 -0.83 -6.32 13.76
N ALA A 93 -0.97 -5.10 13.25
CA ALA A 93 0.13 -4.15 13.11
C ALA A 93 0.65 -3.63 14.46
N LYS A 94 -0.21 -3.50 15.46
CA LYS A 94 0.16 -3.10 16.82
C LYS A 94 1.14 -4.07 17.48
N ASP A 95 1.06 -5.36 17.14
CA ASP A 95 1.93 -6.40 17.66
C ASP A 95 3.25 -6.54 16.86
N LEU A 96 3.47 -5.71 15.83
CA LEU A 96 4.75 -5.65 15.14
C LEU A 96 5.84 -5.11 16.08
N PRO A 97 7.06 -5.69 16.02
CA PRO A 97 8.21 -5.09 16.68
C PRO A 97 8.36 -3.64 16.23
N GLN A 98 8.41 -2.73 17.19
CA GLN A 98 8.74 -1.33 16.91
C GLN A 98 10.20 -1.29 16.44
N MET A 99 10.44 -0.69 15.27
CA MET A 99 11.79 -0.44 14.77
C MET A 99 12.50 0.64 15.59
#